data_AF-A0A945S875-F1
#
_entry.id   AF-A0A945S875-F1
#
_cell.length_a   1.000
_cell.length_b   1.000
_cell.length_c   1.000
_cell.angle_alpha   90.00
_cell.angle_beta   90.00
_cell.angle_gamma   90.00
#
_symmetry.space_group_name_H-M   'P 1'
#
loop_
_entity.id
_entity.type
_entity.pdbx_description
1 polymer ?
#
loop_
_entity_poly.entity_id
_entity_poly.type
_entity_poly.pdbx_seq_one_letter_code
_entity_poly.pdbx_strand_id
1 'polypeptide(L)'
;MAAIIAVVKQTIRASLRSRIFHVLFALILLAVIGLPLTVAGDGTAMGQLQVCLTYSLGVVTSLISTATLWLGCSMLSREIEAYNMHLVLTKATPPWQVWLGKFLGVFLMNAVLLLVGAGVVLALVLWRVETGRFPEDQLAKLKSEALVGRRSFYPDRPNFKKLTNDEYDKRLKKGTLEKAHDKTMVLAEILRQVKANSTEVGAGTAPREFVFKNVRISGPEESMNLRYRFYAGSTSNSAQRMMEGLWGVQDPTDETGERVAVLPQRVISGIFHEITVPGTFVDAEGTVRVSYYNDDPKKESAIFQIADGPTLLVRVTGFVANYCRSMVLAVFQIAFLAALGCTVGAAFSTPVAAFVGVMYLAIGLIVQSAIDAPLRDDFGDFEYKGKTDRVLHYIAMTVGQVVVSVDDFDATSDLARGRLIETGRIAVALFGLLLFRSGLLLACGMLILTRRELGTVIRR
;
A
#
# COMPACT_ATOMS: atom_id res chain seq x y z
N MET A 1 -17.75 32.13 8.75
CA MET A 1 -17.64 31.72 7.33
C MET A 1 -16.89 32.75 6.49
N ALA A 2 -17.36 34.00 6.37
CA ALA A 2 -16.71 35.03 5.53
C ALA A 2 -15.23 35.30 5.89
N ALA A 3 -14.90 35.36 7.18
CA ALA A 3 -13.53 35.53 7.66
C ALA A 3 -12.58 34.40 7.21
N ILE A 4 -13.03 33.14 7.30
CA ILE A 4 -12.25 31.97 6.87
C ILE A 4 -11.96 32.05 5.37
N ILE A 5 -12.97 32.36 4.55
CA ILE A 5 -12.82 32.49 3.10
C ILE A 5 -11.83 33.61 2.75
N ALA A 6 -11.88 34.73 3.46
CA ALA A 6 -10.94 35.84 3.26
C ALA A 6 -9.49 35.42 3.56
N VAL A 7 -9.27 34.70 4.68
CA VAL A 7 -7.95 34.17 5.05
C VAL A 7 -7.47 33.13 4.04
N VAL A 8 -8.34 32.24 3.56
CA VAL A 8 -8.02 31.27 2.49
C VAL A 8 -7.56 32.00 1.23
N LYS A 9 -8.35 32.98 0.77
CA LYS A 9 -8.04 33.76 -0.44
C LYS A 9 -6.72 34.52 -0.32
N GLN A 10 -6.46 35.10 0.86
CA GLN A 10 -5.19 35.77 1.14
C GLN A 10 -4.03 34.78 1.13
N THR A 11 -4.18 33.61 1.74
CA THR A 11 -3.15 32.56 1.82
C THR A 11 -2.79 32.03 0.44
N ILE A 12 -3.79 31.77 -0.41
CA ILE A 12 -3.57 31.36 -1.79
C ILE A 12 -2.84 32.46 -2.58
N ARG A 13 -3.29 33.72 -2.51
CA ARG A 13 -2.62 34.83 -3.21
C ARG A 13 -1.19 35.06 -2.74
N ALA A 14 -0.93 34.96 -1.44
CA ALA A 14 0.40 35.11 -0.87
C ALA A 14 1.33 33.97 -1.33
N SER A 15 0.82 32.74 -1.33
CA SER A 15 1.57 31.56 -1.78
C SER A 15 1.90 31.62 -3.28
N LEU A 16 0.93 32.00 -4.11
CA LEU A 16 1.12 32.15 -5.56
C LEU A 16 2.13 33.24 -5.94
N ARG A 17 2.33 34.25 -5.09
CA ARG A 17 3.34 35.32 -5.32
C ARG A 17 4.75 34.89 -4.90
N SER A 18 4.87 33.79 -4.16
CA SER A 18 6.16 33.33 -3.67
C SER A 18 7.01 32.78 -4.81
N ARG A 19 8.27 33.25 -4.90
CA ARG A 19 9.25 32.68 -5.84
C ARG A 19 9.44 31.18 -5.62
N ILE A 20 9.36 30.73 -4.38
CA ILE A 20 9.49 29.31 -4.01
C ILE A 20 8.38 28.47 -4.65
N PHE A 21 7.15 29.00 -4.67
CA PHE A 21 6.02 28.31 -5.30
C PHE A 21 6.26 28.15 -6.81
N HIS A 22 6.71 29.20 -7.50
CA HIS A 22 7.00 29.13 -8.94
C HIS A 22 8.11 28.13 -9.27
N VAL A 23 9.17 28.07 -8.45
CA VAL A 23 10.26 27.09 -8.62
C VAL A 23 9.74 25.67 -8.43
N LEU A 24 8.97 25.41 -7.36
CA LEU A 24 8.39 24.09 -7.11
C LEU A 24 7.37 23.70 -8.20
N PHE A 25 6.55 24.64 -8.66
CA PHE A 25 5.62 24.41 -9.76
C PHE A 25 6.33 24.05 -11.06
N ALA A 26 7.40 24.77 -11.41
CA ALA A 26 8.22 24.46 -12.58
C ALA A 26 8.91 23.09 -12.46
N LEU A 27 9.41 22.75 -11.27
CA LEU A 27 9.99 21.44 -10.99
C LEU A 27 8.96 20.32 -11.13
N ILE A 28 7.73 20.53 -10.61
CA ILE A 28 6.63 19.56 -10.76
C ILE A 28 6.27 19.39 -12.23
N LEU A 29 6.13 20.47 -13.01
CA LEU A 29 5.86 20.37 -14.45
C LEU A 29 6.97 19.61 -15.19
N LEU A 30 8.23 19.90 -14.86
CA LEU A 30 9.38 19.19 -15.43
C LEU A 30 9.39 17.71 -15.03
N ALA A 31 8.99 17.36 -13.81
CA ALA A 31 8.87 15.96 -13.39
C ALA A 31 7.70 15.23 -14.08
N VAL A 32 6.54 15.88 -14.16
CA VAL A 32 5.31 15.34 -14.79
C VAL A 32 5.55 15.03 -16.27
N ILE A 33 6.23 15.93 -17.00
CA ILE A 33 6.43 15.80 -18.44
C ILE A 33 7.74 15.09 -18.75
N GLY A 34 8.81 15.43 -18.04
CA GLY A 34 10.16 14.92 -18.30
C GLY A 34 10.30 13.43 -17.98
N LEU A 35 9.79 12.96 -16.83
CA LEU A 35 10.00 11.56 -16.43
C LEU A 35 9.32 10.55 -17.38
N PRO A 36 8.03 10.70 -17.75
CA PRO A 36 7.41 9.76 -18.71
C PRO A 36 8.11 9.68 -20.08
N LEU A 37 8.73 10.79 -20.50
CA LEU A 37 9.38 10.91 -21.81
C LEU A 37 10.80 10.37 -21.83
N THR A 38 11.54 10.48 -20.71
CA THR A 38 12.95 10.07 -20.64
C THR A 38 13.14 8.64 -20.16
N VAL A 39 12.21 8.12 -19.35
CA VAL A 39 12.39 6.79 -18.76
C VAL A 39 12.11 5.71 -19.80
N ALA A 40 13.16 5.01 -20.22
CA ALA A 40 13.08 3.82 -21.06
C ALA A 40 12.70 2.61 -20.19
N GLY A 41 11.62 1.91 -20.57
CA GLY A 41 11.25 0.65 -19.93
C GLY A 41 11.97 -0.55 -20.54
N ASP A 42 11.68 -1.73 -19.99
CA ASP A 42 12.16 -3.06 -20.39
C ASP A 42 11.70 -3.54 -21.78
N GLY A 43 11.18 -2.63 -22.62
CA GLY A 43 10.60 -2.93 -23.92
C GLY A 43 9.18 -3.52 -23.89
N THR A 44 8.65 -3.89 -22.71
CA THR A 44 7.29 -4.42 -22.58
C THR A 44 6.28 -3.30 -22.32
N ALA A 45 5.06 -3.42 -22.85
CA ALA A 45 3.99 -2.46 -22.58
C ALA A 45 3.67 -2.35 -21.08
N MET A 46 3.70 -3.48 -20.37
CA MET A 46 3.42 -3.57 -18.93
C MET A 46 4.50 -2.87 -18.09
N GLY A 47 5.77 -3.22 -18.31
CA GLY A 47 6.89 -2.64 -17.58
C GLY A 47 6.99 -1.14 -17.83
N GLN A 48 6.80 -0.68 -19.06
CA GLN A 48 6.77 0.75 -19.38
C GLN A 48 5.66 1.50 -18.64
N LEU A 49 4.44 0.95 -18.59
CA LEU A 49 3.32 1.57 -17.88
C LEU A 49 3.56 1.60 -16.36
N GLN A 50 4.06 0.50 -15.78
CA GLN A 50 4.39 0.42 -14.36
C GLN A 50 5.46 1.43 -13.97
N VAL A 51 6.53 1.51 -14.75
CA VAL A 51 7.63 2.46 -14.57
C VAL A 51 7.10 3.89 -14.67
N CYS A 52 6.34 4.22 -15.72
CA CYS A 52 5.74 5.54 -15.90
C CYS A 52 4.85 5.94 -14.70
N LEU A 53 3.92 5.06 -14.29
CA LEU A 53 3.03 5.34 -13.16
C LEU A 53 3.80 5.46 -11.84
N THR A 54 4.72 4.52 -11.57
CA THR A 54 5.44 4.48 -10.29
C THR A 54 6.34 5.69 -10.13
N TYR A 55 7.12 6.03 -11.14
CA TYR A 55 8.05 7.16 -11.06
C TYR A 55 7.33 8.49 -11.20
N SER A 56 6.43 8.66 -12.18
CA SER A 56 5.79 9.97 -12.38
C SER A 56 4.83 10.30 -11.25
N LEU A 57 3.98 9.36 -10.82
CA LEU A 57 3.04 9.63 -9.73
C LEU A 57 3.77 9.71 -8.38
N GLY A 58 4.75 8.84 -8.14
CA GLY A 58 5.55 8.86 -6.91
C GLY A 58 6.37 10.15 -6.75
N VAL A 59 7.02 10.62 -7.83
CA VAL A 59 7.79 11.87 -7.78
C VAL A 59 6.85 13.07 -7.63
N VAL A 60 5.73 13.12 -8.34
CA VAL A 60 4.75 14.22 -8.23
C VAL A 60 4.17 14.31 -6.83
N THR A 61 3.71 13.19 -6.27
CA THR A 61 3.17 13.14 -4.90
C THR A 61 4.22 13.52 -3.86
N SER A 62 5.48 13.09 -4.02
CA SER A 62 6.59 13.45 -3.14
C SER A 62 6.96 14.94 -3.20
N LEU A 63 7.05 15.52 -4.40
CA LEU A 63 7.34 16.95 -4.58
C LEU A 63 6.21 17.82 -4.00
N ILE A 64 4.96 17.47 -4.27
CA ILE A 64 3.80 18.19 -3.72
C ILE A 64 3.72 18.02 -2.20
N SER A 65 4.06 16.85 -1.66
CA SER A 65 4.12 16.61 -0.22
C SER A 65 5.15 17.49 0.47
N THR A 66 6.34 17.58 -0.12
CA THR A 66 7.44 18.44 0.37
C THR A 66 7.05 19.91 0.30
N ALA A 67 6.44 20.34 -0.81
CA ALA A 67 5.92 21.69 -0.99
C ALA A 67 4.83 22.03 0.03
N THR A 68 3.91 21.09 0.27
CA THR A 68 2.80 21.24 1.23
C THR A 68 3.32 21.42 2.64
N LEU A 69 4.26 20.56 3.07
CA LEU A 69 4.88 20.66 4.39
C LEU A 69 5.62 21.99 4.55
N TRP A 70 6.46 22.37 3.58
CA TRP A 70 7.21 23.63 3.62
C TRP A 70 6.30 24.87 3.69
N LEU A 71 5.26 24.91 2.85
CA LEU A 71 4.28 26.01 2.86
C LEU A 71 3.51 26.04 4.18
N GLY A 72 3.11 24.88 4.70
CA GLY A 72 2.47 24.77 6.00
C GLY A 72 3.33 25.34 7.13
N CYS A 73 4.60 24.92 7.21
CA CYS A 73 5.53 25.37 8.24
C CYS A 73 5.85 26.87 8.14
N SER A 74 5.95 27.39 6.92
CA SER A 74 6.51 28.73 6.68
C SER A 74 5.48 29.85 6.59
N MET A 75 4.22 29.57 6.24
CA MET A 75 3.20 30.61 6.07
C MET A 75 2.86 31.31 7.38
N LEU A 76 2.54 30.52 8.40
CA LEU A 76 2.11 31.06 9.70
C LEU A 76 3.30 31.65 10.46
N SER A 77 4.44 30.96 10.46
CA SER A 77 5.65 31.44 11.12
C SER A 77 6.12 32.78 10.56
N ARG A 78 6.15 32.95 9.22
CA ARG A 78 6.57 34.22 8.61
C ARG A 78 5.64 35.37 8.92
N GLU A 79 4.33 35.12 9.01
CA GLU A 79 3.37 36.17 9.39
C GLU A 79 3.50 36.59 10.86
N ILE A 80 3.88 35.65 11.74
CA ILE A 80 4.17 35.92 13.15
C ILE A 80 5.49 36.71 13.27
N GLU A 81 6.55 36.29 12.59
CA GLU A 81 7.85 36.97 12.57
C GLU A 81 7.79 38.37 11.94
N ALA A 82 6.93 38.56 10.93
CA ALA A 82 6.73 39.84 10.25
C ALA A 82 5.72 40.77 10.94
N TYR A 83 5.18 40.39 12.11
CA TYR A 83 4.15 41.15 12.85
C TYR A 83 2.84 41.44 12.07
N ASN A 84 2.63 40.75 10.95
CA ASN A 84 1.40 40.87 10.17
C ASN A 84 0.22 40.20 10.90
N MET A 85 0.50 39.19 11.73
CA MET A 85 -0.51 38.48 12.50
C MET A 85 -1.22 39.40 13.51
N HIS A 86 -0.51 40.38 14.09
CA HIS A 86 -1.07 41.33 15.07
C HIS A 86 -2.16 42.20 14.47
N LEU A 87 -2.06 42.55 13.18
CA LEU A 87 -3.10 43.30 12.45
C LEU A 87 -4.36 42.48 12.17
N VAL A 88 -4.26 41.15 12.18
CA VAL A 88 -5.39 40.24 12.00
C VAL A 88 -6.08 39.99 13.34
N LEU A 89 -5.33 39.91 14.43
CA LEU A 89 -5.86 39.68 15.78
C LEU A 89 -6.61 40.87 16.37
N THR A 90 -6.37 42.09 15.86
CA THR A 90 -7.19 43.26 16.23
C THR A 90 -8.59 43.23 15.60
N LYS A 91 -8.82 42.36 14.62
CA LYS A 91 -10.16 42.11 14.08
C LYS A 91 -10.87 41.07 14.95
N ALA A 92 -12.21 41.12 14.97
CA ALA A 92 -13.06 40.16 15.67
C ALA A 92 -13.06 38.75 15.00
N THR A 93 -11.88 38.19 14.77
CA THR A 93 -11.66 36.86 14.22
C THR A 93 -10.89 36.02 15.22
N PRO A 94 -11.48 34.93 15.75
CA PRO A 94 -10.81 34.10 16.74
C PRO A 94 -9.60 33.38 16.11
N PRO A 95 -8.52 33.12 16.85
CA PRO A 95 -7.29 32.51 16.31
C PRO A 95 -7.51 31.17 15.60
N TRP A 96 -8.45 30.34 16.07
CA TRP A 96 -8.77 29.06 15.43
C TRP A 96 -9.33 29.24 14.00
N GLN A 97 -10.04 30.32 13.71
CA GLN A 97 -10.54 30.62 12.36
C GLN A 97 -9.40 31.03 11.42
N VAL A 98 -8.42 31.76 11.94
CA VAL A 98 -7.21 32.12 11.17
C VAL A 98 -6.40 30.88 10.86
N TRP A 99 -6.17 30.02 11.87
CA TRP A 99 -5.45 28.76 11.70
C TRP A 99 -6.15 27.86 10.68
N LEU A 100 -7.46 27.66 10.80
CA LEU A 100 -8.25 26.84 9.89
C LEU A 100 -8.24 27.40 8.46
N GLY A 101 -8.32 28.72 8.30
CA GLY A 101 -8.22 29.37 6.99
C GLY A 101 -6.85 29.20 6.33
N LYS A 102 -5.76 29.20 7.11
CA LYS A 102 -4.41 28.95 6.62
C LYS A 102 -4.24 27.50 6.17
N PHE A 103 -4.66 26.56 7.02
CA PHE A 103 -4.71 25.14 6.70
C PHE A 103 -5.48 24.88 5.40
N LEU A 104 -6.73 25.36 5.31
CA LEU A 104 -7.56 25.19 4.11
C LEU A 104 -6.95 25.84 2.87
N GLY A 105 -6.30 27.00 3.02
CA GLY A 105 -5.60 27.66 1.91
C GLY A 105 -4.45 26.84 1.35
N VAL A 106 -3.59 26.31 2.21
CA VAL A 106 -2.46 25.45 1.81
C VAL A 106 -2.97 24.12 1.24
N PHE A 107 -3.96 23.50 1.89
CA PHE A 107 -4.58 22.26 1.44
C PHE A 107 -5.22 22.41 0.05
N LEU A 108 -6.13 23.37 -0.14
CA LEU A 108 -6.86 23.54 -1.40
C LEU A 108 -5.91 23.85 -2.55
N MET A 109 -4.90 24.69 -2.33
CA MET A 109 -3.93 25.03 -3.37
C MET A 109 -3.14 23.80 -3.82
N ASN A 110 -2.60 23.01 -2.88
CA ASN A 110 -1.83 21.82 -3.22
C ASN A 110 -2.71 20.68 -3.75
N ALA A 111 -3.95 20.55 -3.27
CA ALA A 111 -4.91 19.59 -3.80
C ALA A 111 -5.24 19.88 -5.27
N VAL A 112 -5.46 21.15 -5.64
CA VAL A 112 -5.65 21.54 -7.05
C VAL A 112 -4.41 21.23 -7.88
N LEU A 113 -3.22 21.55 -7.37
CA LEU A 113 -1.97 21.25 -8.06
C LEU A 113 -1.77 19.74 -8.28
N LEU A 114 -2.10 18.93 -7.28
CA LEU A 114 -2.09 17.47 -7.38
C LEU A 114 -3.07 16.98 -8.43
N LEU A 115 -4.31 17.45 -8.42
CA LEU A 115 -5.33 17.02 -9.38
C LEU A 115 -4.96 17.39 -10.82
N VAL A 116 -4.36 18.57 -11.03
CA VAL A 116 -3.84 18.97 -12.35
C VAL A 116 -2.68 18.07 -12.76
N GLY A 117 -1.68 17.85 -11.89
CA GLY A 117 -0.55 16.98 -12.18
C GLY A 117 -0.99 15.53 -12.46
N ALA A 118 -1.89 15.01 -11.66
CA ALA A 118 -2.48 13.68 -11.84
C ALA A 118 -3.29 13.58 -13.14
N GLY A 119 -4.08 14.60 -13.48
CA GLY A 119 -4.80 14.67 -14.76
C GLY A 119 -3.86 14.63 -15.96
N VAL A 120 -2.72 15.35 -15.90
CA VAL A 120 -1.70 15.32 -16.96
C VAL A 120 -1.03 13.94 -17.03
N VAL A 121 -0.67 13.33 -15.90
CA VAL A 121 -0.10 11.96 -15.89
C VAL A 121 -1.09 10.96 -16.49
N LEU A 122 -2.37 11.04 -16.12
CA LEU A 122 -3.41 10.18 -16.68
C LEU A 122 -3.55 10.37 -18.19
N ALA A 123 -3.58 11.62 -18.67
CA ALA A 123 -3.66 11.93 -20.09
C ALA A 123 -2.43 11.39 -20.85
N LEU A 124 -1.23 11.55 -20.30
CA LEU A 124 0.00 11.03 -20.88
C LEU A 124 0.00 9.51 -20.95
N VAL A 125 -0.46 8.83 -19.89
CA VAL A 125 -0.56 7.36 -19.87
C VAL A 125 -1.55 6.86 -20.92
N LEU A 126 -2.75 7.45 -21.00
CA LEU A 126 -3.75 7.06 -22.00
C LEU A 126 -3.26 7.33 -23.43
N TRP A 127 -2.67 8.51 -23.66
CA TRP A 127 -2.07 8.87 -24.95
C TRP A 127 -0.95 7.91 -25.36
N ARG A 128 -0.08 7.51 -24.42
CA ARG A 128 1.01 6.55 -24.66
C ARG A 128 0.49 5.15 -24.99
N VAL A 129 -0.60 4.72 -24.35
CA VAL A 129 -1.23 3.42 -24.62
C VAL A 129 -1.85 3.39 -26.01
N GLU A 130 -2.46 4.49 -26.45
CA GLU A 130 -3.10 4.59 -27.78
C GLU A 130 -2.10 4.77 -28.92
N THR A 131 -1.03 5.54 -28.69
CA THR A 131 -0.01 5.84 -29.72
C THR A 131 1.15 4.86 -29.74
N GLY A 132 1.28 4.03 -28.70
CA GLY A 132 2.32 3.02 -28.60
C GLY A 132 2.13 1.93 -29.65
N ARG A 133 3.15 1.72 -30.50
CA ARG A 133 3.22 0.60 -31.45
C ARG A 133 3.57 -0.70 -30.73
N PHE A 134 2.69 -1.15 -29.85
CA PHE A 134 2.84 -2.43 -29.16
C PHE A 134 2.16 -3.55 -29.97
N PRO A 135 2.69 -4.79 -29.93
CA PRO A 135 2.01 -5.95 -30.47
C PRO A 135 0.60 -6.12 -29.87
N GLU A 136 -0.37 -6.59 -30.64
CA GLU A 136 -1.76 -6.74 -30.20
C GLU A 136 -1.89 -7.62 -28.94
N ASP A 137 -1.08 -8.67 -28.84
CA ASP A 137 -1.03 -9.56 -27.68
C ASP A 137 -0.60 -8.85 -26.39
N GLN A 138 0.36 -7.93 -26.49
CA GLN A 138 0.83 -7.16 -25.34
C GLN A 138 -0.20 -6.11 -24.91
N LEU A 139 -0.92 -5.52 -25.87
CA LEU A 139 -2.01 -4.58 -25.60
C LEU A 139 -3.20 -5.28 -24.94
N ALA A 140 -3.56 -6.48 -25.38
CA ALA A 140 -4.62 -7.28 -24.77
C ALA A 140 -4.29 -7.63 -23.31
N LYS A 141 -3.05 -8.05 -23.03
CA LYS A 141 -2.56 -8.27 -21.66
C LYS A 141 -2.57 -6.98 -20.82
N LEU A 142 -2.08 -5.87 -21.37
CA LEU A 142 -2.08 -4.58 -20.66
C LEU A 142 -3.50 -4.14 -20.27
N LYS A 143 -4.46 -4.28 -21.20
CA LYS A 143 -5.87 -3.91 -20.98
C LYS A 143 -6.58 -4.80 -19.96
N SER A 144 -6.17 -6.05 -19.81
CA SER A 144 -6.77 -6.99 -18.86
C SER A 144 -6.09 -6.98 -17.49
N GLU A 145 -4.78 -6.77 -17.43
CA GLU A 145 -3.99 -6.86 -16.20
C GLU A 145 -3.73 -5.49 -15.54
N ALA A 146 -3.35 -4.48 -16.31
CA ALA A 146 -2.82 -3.21 -15.78
C ALA A 146 -3.84 -2.08 -15.77
N LEU A 147 -4.63 -1.97 -16.85
CA LEU A 147 -5.64 -0.92 -17.02
C LEU A 147 -6.98 -1.28 -16.34
N VAL A 148 -6.88 -1.95 -15.19
CA VAL A 148 -8.01 -2.47 -14.43
C VAL A 148 -7.67 -2.40 -12.95
N GLY A 149 -8.67 -2.22 -12.08
CA GLY A 149 -8.54 -2.48 -10.65
C GLY A 149 -8.97 -3.92 -10.35
N ARG A 150 -7.99 -4.78 -10.07
CA ARG A 150 -8.18 -6.19 -9.73
C ARG A 150 -8.14 -6.39 -8.21
N ARG A 151 -9.19 -6.98 -7.63
CA ARG A 151 -9.19 -7.37 -6.22
C ARG A 151 -8.40 -8.67 -6.06
N SER A 152 -7.50 -8.70 -5.07
CA SER A 152 -6.76 -9.89 -4.69
C SER A 152 -7.49 -10.70 -3.62
N PHE A 153 -7.71 -11.98 -3.90
CA PHE A 153 -8.18 -12.97 -2.95
C PHE A 153 -7.03 -13.90 -2.58
N TYR A 154 -6.94 -14.22 -1.29
CA TYR A 154 -5.95 -15.13 -0.73
C TYR A 154 -6.63 -16.46 -0.39
N PRO A 155 -5.91 -17.58 -0.48
CA PRO A 155 -6.47 -18.88 -0.17
C PRO A 155 -6.75 -18.97 1.32
N ASP A 156 -7.82 -19.69 1.67
CA ASP A 156 -8.19 -19.97 3.04
C ASP A 156 -7.07 -20.76 3.70
N ARG A 157 -6.65 -20.29 4.88
CA ARG A 157 -5.51 -20.85 5.58
C ARG A 157 -6.03 -21.84 6.62
N PRO A 158 -5.62 -23.12 6.58
CA PRO A 158 -5.98 -24.05 7.64
C PRO A 158 -5.37 -23.56 8.97
N ASN A 159 -6.07 -23.78 10.07
CA ASN A 159 -5.59 -23.34 11.39
C ASN A 159 -4.43 -24.24 11.86
N PHE A 160 -3.21 -23.78 11.58
CA PHE A 160 -1.98 -24.51 11.91
C PHE A 160 -1.81 -24.76 13.41
N LYS A 161 -2.22 -23.83 14.29
CA LYS A 161 -2.15 -24.04 15.74
C LYS A 161 -3.03 -25.21 16.18
N LYS A 162 -4.22 -25.33 15.59
CA LYS A 162 -5.12 -26.46 15.84
C LYS A 162 -4.52 -27.76 15.30
N LEU A 163 -4.02 -27.77 14.06
CA LEU A 163 -3.36 -28.94 13.47
C LEU A 163 -2.14 -29.40 14.26
N THR A 164 -1.32 -28.47 14.75
CA THR A 164 -0.16 -28.77 15.61
C THR A 164 -0.58 -29.41 16.92
N ASN A 165 -1.63 -28.88 17.59
CA ASN A 165 -2.14 -29.45 18.83
C ASN A 165 -2.73 -30.85 18.60
N ASP A 166 -3.50 -31.04 17.53
CA ASP A 166 -4.08 -32.33 17.17
C ASP A 166 -2.98 -33.36 16.87
N GLU A 167 -1.90 -32.95 16.19
CA GLU A 167 -0.76 -33.80 15.89
C GLU A 167 0.09 -34.11 17.13
N TYR A 168 0.25 -33.15 18.04
CA TYR A 168 0.85 -33.36 19.35
C TYR A 168 0.06 -34.39 20.18
N ASP A 169 -1.26 -34.26 20.22
CA ASP A 169 -2.14 -35.20 20.94
C ASP A 169 -2.09 -36.61 20.33
N LYS A 170 -1.98 -36.73 18.99
CA LYS A 170 -1.75 -38.02 18.33
C LYS A 170 -0.41 -38.63 18.71
N ARG A 171 0.68 -37.85 18.74
CA ARG A 171 2.02 -38.32 19.14
C ARG A 171 2.06 -38.71 20.62
N LEU A 172 1.33 -37.99 21.48
CA LEU A 172 1.15 -38.33 22.90
C LEU A 172 0.42 -39.66 23.07
N LYS A 173 -0.68 -39.88 22.34
CA LYS A 173 -1.45 -41.14 22.36
C LYS A 173 -0.67 -42.34 21.83
N LYS A 174 0.25 -42.14 20.88
CA LYS A 174 1.13 -43.19 20.33
C LYS A 174 2.32 -43.53 21.24
N GLY A 175 2.53 -42.79 22.33
CA GLY A 175 3.61 -43.07 23.28
C GLY A 175 5.02 -42.78 22.77
N THR A 176 5.16 -42.05 21.66
CA THR A 176 6.45 -41.71 21.02
C THR A 176 7.14 -40.47 21.61
N LEU A 177 6.58 -39.86 22.66
CA LEU A 177 7.14 -38.68 23.33
C LEU A 177 7.70 -39.08 24.71
N GLU A 178 9.00 -38.85 24.94
CA GLU A 178 9.60 -39.16 26.25
C GLU A 178 9.12 -38.18 27.34
N LYS A 179 9.00 -38.68 28.57
CA LYS A 179 8.34 -38.02 29.72
C LYS A 179 8.98 -36.71 30.21
N ALA A 180 10.09 -36.26 29.65
CA ALA A 180 10.86 -35.09 30.08
C ALA A 180 11.03 -33.99 29.01
N HIS A 181 10.09 -33.86 28.08
CA HIS A 181 10.16 -32.84 27.04
C HIS A 181 9.55 -31.50 27.47
N ASP A 182 10.23 -30.40 27.13
CA ASP A 182 9.62 -29.06 27.16
C ASP A 182 8.52 -29.01 26.08
N LYS A 183 7.26 -28.97 26.55
CA LYS A 183 6.06 -28.91 25.70
C LYS A 183 6.15 -27.80 24.66
N THR A 184 6.80 -26.67 24.98
CA THR A 184 6.90 -25.54 24.06
C THR A 184 7.83 -25.83 22.88
N MET A 185 8.97 -26.49 23.11
CA MET A 185 9.91 -26.85 22.04
C MET A 185 9.33 -27.93 21.11
N VAL A 186 8.65 -28.93 21.67
CA VAL A 186 8.02 -29.99 20.86
C VAL A 186 6.89 -29.43 19.99
N LEU A 187 6.06 -28.54 20.53
CA LEU A 187 5.02 -27.87 19.76
C LEU A 187 5.62 -26.99 18.65
N ALA A 188 6.71 -26.28 18.92
CA ALA A 188 7.41 -25.48 17.92
C ALA A 188 7.97 -26.34 16.77
N GLU A 189 8.56 -27.50 17.09
CA GLU A 189 9.09 -28.43 16.08
C GLU A 189 7.97 -29.09 15.26
N ILE A 190 6.89 -29.53 15.91
CA ILE A 190 5.70 -30.07 15.20
C ILE A 190 5.10 -29.00 14.30
N LEU A 191 5.00 -27.76 14.77
CA LEU A 191 4.50 -26.64 13.97
C LEU A 191 5.39 -26.42 12.74
N ARG A 192 6.71 -26.47 12.89
CA ARG A 192 7.65 -26.36 11.76
C ARG A 192 7.48 -27.50 10.75
N GLN A 193 7.23 -28.73 11.19
CA GLN A 193 6.99 -29.89 10.32
C GLN A 193 5.65 -29.81 9.60
N VAL A 194 4.55 -29.53 10.32
CA VAL A 194 3.21 -29.36 9.74
C VAL A 194 3.24 -28.21 8.70
N LYS A 195 4.01 -27.16 9.00
CA LYS A 195 4.25 -26.03 8.09
C LYS A 195 5.00 -26.47 6.84
N ALA A 196 6.18 -27.09 6.95
CA ALA A 196 6.95 -27.55 5.78
C ALA A 196 6.08 -28.42 4.86
N ASN A 197 5.36 -29.38 5.43
CA ASN A 197 4.46 -30.28 4.71
C ASN A 197 3.26 -29.57 4.06
N SER A 198 2.88 -28.38 4.54
CA SER A 198 1.76 -27.61 3.99
C SER A 198 2.15 -26.69 2.83
N THR A 199 3.44 -26.33 2.78
CA THR A 199 4.04 -25.38 1.85
C THR A 199 4.69 -26.12 0.67
N GLU A 200 5.14 -27.35 0.93
CA GLU A 200 5.86 -28.20 0.00
C GLU A 200 4.92 -29.18 -0.72
N VAL A 201 5.00 -29.23 -2.04
CA VAL A 201 4.30 -30.19 -2.89
C VAL A 201 5.33 -31.12 -3.51
N GLY A 202 5.43 -32.33 -2.98
CA GLY A 202 6.34 -33.36 -3.49
C GLY A 202 5.90 -33.90 -4.85
N ALA A 203 6.84 -34.29 -5.69
CA ALA A 203 6.51 -34.91 -6.98
C ALA A 203 5.81 -36.26 -6.79
N GLY A 204 4.67 -36.45 -7.48
CA GLY A 204 3.85 -37.66 -7.35
C GLY A 204 3.10 -37.80 -6.01
N THR A 205 3.04 -36.75 -5.18
CA THR A 205 2.19 -36.71 -3.99
C THR A 205 0.79 -36.20 -4.31
N ALA A 206 -0.15 -36.32 -3.36
CA ALA A 206 -1.50 -35.81 -3.52
C ALA A 206 -1.48 -34.31 -3.89
N PRO A 207 -2.37 -33.85 -4.78
CA PRO A 207 -2.42 -32.46 -5.18
C PRO A 207 -2.68 -31.54 -3.99
N ARG A 208 -2.09 -30.35 -4.03
CA ARG A 208 -2.34 -29.32 -3.02
C ARG A 208 -3.53 -28.47 -3.43
N GLU A 209 -4.61 -28.55 -2.65
CA GLU A 209 -5.80 -27.70 -2.85
C GLU A 209 -5.63 -26.33 -2.17
N PHE A 210 -6.02 -25.29 -2.90
CA PHE A 210 -6.12 -23.90 -2.49
C PHE A 210 -7.57 -23.46 -2.68
N VAL A 211 -8.23 -23.11 -1.57
CA VAL A 211 -9.64 -22.72 -1.57
C VAL A 211 -9.74 -21.21 -1.41
N PHE A 212 -10.28 -20.52 -2.39
CA PHE A 212 -10.56 -19.08 -2.34
C PHE A 212 -12.03 -18.86 -2.01
N LYS A 213 -12.31 -18.13 -0.94
CA LYS A 213 -13.68 -17.84 -0.46
C LYS A 213 -14.07 -16.40 -0.78
N ASN A 214 -15.39 -16.16 -0.88
CA ASN A 214 -15.99 -14.84 -1.13
C ASN A 214 -15.57 -14.18 -2.47
N VAL A 215 -15.22 -14.99 -3.47
CA VAL A 215 -14.90 -14.52 -4.82
C VAL A 215 -16.19 -14.04 -5.47
N ARG A 216 -16.21 -12.75 -5.86
CA ARG A 216 -17.35 -12.13 -6.54
C ARG A 216 -16.92 -11.67 -7.91
N ILE A 217 -17.63 -12.14 -8.93
CA ILE A 217 -17.39 -11.81 -10.34
C ILE A 217 -18.63 -11.11 -10.89
N SER A 218 -18.45 -10.22 -11.86
CA SER A 218 -19.57 -9.48 -12.48
C SER A 218 -20.42 -10.35 -13.39
N GLY A 219 -19.84 -11.42 -13.97
CA GLY A 219 -20.55 -12.43 -14.74
C GLY A 219 -19.67 -13.63 -15.13
N PRO A 220 -20.26 -14.74 -15.63
CA PRO A 220 -19.53 -15.98 -15.96
C PRO A 220 -18.51 -15.84 -17.09
N GLU A 221 -18.68 -14.83 -17.96
CA GLU A 221 -17.78 -14.55 -19.09
C GLU A 221 -16.51 -13.79 -18.69
N GLU A 222 -16.44 -13.23 -17.49
CA GLU A 222 -15.22 -12.59 -17.02
C GLU A 222 -14.18 -13.64 -16.63
N SER A 223 -12.93 -13.42 -17.01
CA SER A 223 -11.81 -14.22 -16.55
C SER A 223 -11.20 -13.65 -15.27
N MET A 224 -10.60 -14.53 -14.48
CA MET A 224 -9.78 -14.21 -13.31
C MET A 224 -8.33 -14.64 -13.56
N ASN A 225 -7.38 -14.00 -12.88
CA ASN A 225 -5.96 -14.31 -13.03
C ASN A 225 -5.45 -14.96 -11.75
N LEU A 226 -4.99 -16.22 -11.84
CA LEU A 226 -4.27 -16.89 -10.78
C LEU A 226 -2.79 -16.49 -10.86
N ARG A 227 -2.36 -15.63 -9.94
CA ARG A 227 -0.97 -15.20 -9.80
C ARG A 227 -0.27 -16.00 -8.72
N TYR A 228 0.80 -16.70 -9.06
CA TYR A 228 1.51 -17.58 -8.13
C TYR A 228 3.02 -17.52 -8.33
N ARG A 229 3.75 -17.90 -7.28
CA ARG A 229 5.20 -18.07 -7.30
C ARG A 229 5.55 -19.27 -6.43
N PHE A 230 6.44 -20.11 -6.93
CA PHE A 230 6.92 -21.28 -6.21
C PHE A 230 8.42 -21.44 -6.40
N TYR A 231 9.04 -22.16 -5.49
CA TYR A 231 10.47 -22.40 -5.44
C TYR A 231 10.78 -23.89 -5.60
N ALA A 232 11.96 -24.21 -6.14
CA ALA A 232 12.36 -25.59 -6.40
C ALA A 232 13.29 -26.09 -5.29
N GLY A 233 12.84 -27.04 -4.46
CA GLY A 233 13.62 -27.72 -3.40
C GLY A 233 14.14 -26.84 -2.25
N SER A 234 14.31 -25.53 -2.47
CA SER A 234 14.76 -24.55 -1.49
C SER A 234 14.08 -23.22 -1.75
N THR A 235 13.79 -22.47 -0.70
CA THR A 235 13.19 -21.13 -0.75
C THR A 235 14.14 -20.03 -1.25
N SER A 236 15.36 -20.37 -1.67
CA SER A 236 16.34 -19.41 -2.17
C SER A 236 16.05 -19.01 -3.63
N ASN A 237 16.19 -17.71 -3.94
CA ASN A 237 16.17 -17.19 -5.32
C ASN A 237 17.38 -17.67 -6.15
N SER A 238 18.40 -18.30 -5.56
CA SER A 238 19.57 -18.81 -6.30
C SER A 238 19.31 -20.14 -7.01
N ALA A 239 18.22 -20.83 -6.67
CA ALA A 239 17.88 -22.16 -7.20
C ALA A 239 16.80 -22.12 -8.31
N GLN A 240 16.79 -21.06 -9.13
CA GLN A 240 15.83 -20.92 -10.22
C GLN A 240 16.07 -22.00 -11.28
N ARG A 241 15.00 -22.71 -11.65
CA ARG A 241 15.01 -23.72 -12.71
C ARG A 241 13.63 -23.85 -13.34
N MET A 242 13.59 -24.39 -14.55
CA MET A 242 12.33 -24.84 -15.13
C MET A 242 11.76 -26.01 -14.31
N MET A 243 10.47 -25.93 -14.01
CA MET A 243 9.68 -27.02 -13.42
C MET A 243 8.41 -27.20 -14.23
N GLU A 244 7.93 -28.44 -14.23
CA GLU A 244 6.68 -28.83 -14.88
C GLU A 244 5.65 -29.17 -13.80
N GLY A 245 4.47 -28.56 -13.90
CA GLY A 245 3.38 -28.79 -12.98
C GLY A 245 2.05 -28.51 -13.63
N LEU A 246 0.99 -29.05 -13.04
CA LEU A 246 -0.36 -28.92 -13.57
C LEU A 246 -1.21 -28.16 -12.55
N TRP A 247 -1.93 -27.16 -13.02
CA TRP A 247 -2.97 -26.50 -12.23
C TRP A 247 -4.31 -27.12 -12.57
N GLY A 248 -4.99 -27.68 -11.57
CA GLY A 248 -6.36 -28.12 -11.67
C GLY A 248 -7.32 -27.05 -11.16
N VAL A 249 -8.36 -26.72 -11.92
CA VAL A 249 -9.48 -25.90 -11.42
C VAL A 249 -10.72 -26.77 -11.38
N GLN A 250 -11.33 -26.90 -10.21
CA GLN A 250 -12.51 -27.75 -10.02
C GLN A 250 -13.76 -27.09 -10.65
N ASP A 251 -14.52 -27.86 -11.41
CA ASP A 251 -15.82 -27.43 -11.93
C ASP A 251 -16.85 -27.30 -10.79
N PRO A 252 -17.51 -26.14 -10.63
CA PRO A 252 -18.48 -25.93 -9.56
C PRO A 252 -19.75 -26.77 -9.71
N THR A 253 -20.04 -27.30 -10.90
CA THR A 253 -21.24 -28.14 -11.12
C THR A 253 -21.09 -29.59 -10.67
N ASP A 254 -19.88 -29.99 -10.26
CA ASP A 254 -19.55 -31.37 -9.90
C ASP A 254 -19.32 -31.51 -8.39
N GLU A 255 -20.35 -31.94 -7.64
CA GLU A 255 -20.27 -32.18 -6.19
C GLU A 255 -19.28 -33.30 -5.81
N THR A 256 -18.92 -34.18 -6.75
CA THR A 256 -17.92 -35.26 -6.57
C THR A 256 -16.48 -34.77 -6.72
N GLY A 257 -16.27 -33.62 -7.38
CA GLY A 257 -14.95 -33.02 -7.60
C GLY A 257 -14.03 -33.75 -8.58
N GLU A 258 -14.59 -34.57 -9.47
CA GLU A 258 -13.83 -35.33 -10.46
C GLU A 258 -13.55 -34.52 -11.72
N ARG A 259 -14.40 -33.54 -12.05
CA ARG A 259 -14.19 -32.63 -13.18
C ARG A 259 -13.24 -31.50 -12.82
N VAL A 260 -11.98 -31.71 -13.15
CA VAL A 260 -10.90 -30.73 -12.96
C VAL A 260 -10.39 -30.28 -14.33
N ALA A 261 -10.48 -28.98 -14.63
CA ALA A 261 -9.83 -28.40 -15.79
C ALA A 261 -8.32 -28.32 -15.52
N VAL A 262 -7.54 -29.12 -16.26
CA VAL A 262 -6.08 -29.22 -16.07
C VAL A 262 -5.36 -28.27 -17.01
N LEU A 263 -4.53 -27.41 -16.43
CA LEU A 263 -3.73 -26.40 -17.10
C LEU A 263 -2.25 -26.75 -16.92
N PRO A 264 -1.61 -27.46 -17.87
CA PRO A 264 -0.19 -27.78 -17.80
C PRO A 264 0.65 -26.51 -17.88
N GLN A 265 1.69 -26.43 -17.06
CA GLN A 265 2.61 -25.31 -16.98
C GLN A 265 4.05 -25.81 -16.96
N ARG A 266 4.89 -25.16 -17.78
CA ARG A 266 6.33 -25.34 -17.77
C ARG A 266 6.97 -23.97 -17.56
N VAL A 267 7.32 -23.68 -16.31
CA VAL A 267 7.69 -22.32 -15.89
C VAL A 267 8.93 -22.30 -15.00
N ILE A 268 9.63 -21.17 -14.98
CA ILE A 268 10.82 -20.95 -14.16
C ILE A 268 10.40 -20.72 -12.69
N SER A 269 10.98 -21.46 -11.76
CA SER A 269 10.80 -21.27 -10.33
C SER A 269 11.37 -19.93 -9.86
N GLY A 270 10.83 -19.37 -8.77
CA GLY A 270 11.31 -18.14 -8.16
C GLY A 270 10.86 -16.85 -8.86
N ILE A 271 9.96 -16.89 -9.84
CA ILE A 271 9.36 -15.72 -10.50
C ILE A 271 7.82 -15.82 -10.42
N PHE A 272 7.13 -14.68 -10.43
CA PHE A 272 5.67 -14.65 -10.49
C PHE A 272 5.16 -15.01 -11.88
N HIS A 273 4.20 -15.93 -11.93
CA HIS A 273 3.47 -16.32 -13.12
C HIS A 273 1.98 -16.02 -12.95
N GLU A 274 1.29 -15.73 -14.06
CA GLU A 274 -0.16 -15.52 -14.09
C GLU A 274 -0.80 -16.50 -15.07
N ILE A 275 -1.87 -17.16 -14.64
CA ILE A 275 -2.71 -18.02 -15.49
C ILE A 275 -4.11 -17.44 -15.53
N THR A 276 -4.72 -17.45 -16.71
CA THR A 276 -6.12 -17.03 -16.88
C THR A 276 -7.05 -18.20 -16.60
N VAL A 277 -7.96 -18.01 -15.66
CA VAL A 277 -9.01 -18.97 -15.29
C VAL A 277 -10.37 -18.37 -15.65
N PRO A 278 -11.25 -19.07 -16.38
CA PRO A 278 -12.60 -18.60 -16.67
C PRO A 278 -13.45 -18.39 -15.40
N GLY A 279 -14.34 -17.39 -15.42
CA GLY A 279 -15.28 -17.11 -14.32
C GLY A 279 -16.35 -18.19 -14.10
N THR A 280 -16.51 -19.10 -15.06
CA THR A 280 -17.40 -20.28 -14.95
C THR A 280 -17.00 -21.22 -13.81
N PHE A 281 -15.77 -21.13 -13.30
CA PHE A 281 -15.28 -21.95 -12.19
C PHE A 281 -15.60 -21.40 -10.80
N VAL A 282 -16.41 -20.33 -10.70
CA VAL A 282 -16.92 -19.83 -9.42
C VAL A 282 -18.21 -20.54 -9.06
N ASP A 283 -18.21 -21.18 -7.89
CA ASP A 283 -19.40 -21.80 -7.31
C ASP A 283 -20.46 -20.74 -6.92
N ALA A 284 -21.72 -21.17 -6.79
CA ALA A 284 -22.84 -20.33 -6.36
C ALA A 284 -22.58 -19.61 -5.02
N GLU A 285 -21.75 -20.20 -4.15
CA GLU A 285 -21.32 -19.63 -2.88
C GLU A 285 -20.14 -18.63 -3.00
N GLY A 286 -19.60 -18.44 -4.20
CA GLY A 286 -18.41 -17.60 -4.44
C GLY A 286 -17.11 -18.27 -4.01
N THR A 287 -17.04 -19.61 -4.10
CA THR A 287 -15.84 -20.38 -3.77
C THR A 287 -15.16 -20.85 -5.04
N VAL A 288 -13.83 -20.74 -5.10
CA VAL A 288 -12.99 -21.28 -6.18
C VAL A 288 -11.98 -22.23 -5.58
N ARG A 289 -11.92 -23.46 -6.08
CA ARG A 289 -10.96 -24.48 -5.64
C ARG A 289 -9.95 -24.74 -6.74
N VAL A 290 -8.69 -24.53 -6.41
CA VAL A 290 -7.57 -24.68 -7.33
C VAL A 290 -6.59 -25.67 -6.73
N SER A 291 -6.22 -26.71 -7.47
CA SER A 291 -5.25 -27.71 -7.07
C SER A 291 -3.95 -27.57 -7.86
N TYR A 292 -2.80 -27.78 -7.22
CA TYR A 292 -1.52 -27.89 -7.90
C TYR A 292 -1.00 -29.33 -7.82
N TYR A 293 -0.66 -29.88 -8.98
CA TYR A 293 -0.03 -31.18 -9.14
C TYR A 293 1.42 -30.97 -9.58
N ASN A 294 2.35 -31.56 -8.83
CA ASN A 294 3.76 -31.53 -9.18
C ASN A 294 4.08 -32.76 -10.06
N ASP A 295 4.32 -32.49 -11.35
CA ASP A 295 4.68 -33.48 -12.38
C ASP A 295 6.12 -33.29 -12.86
N ASP A 296 6.97 -32.74 -12.00
CA ASP A 296 8.35 -32.42 -12.36
C ASP A 296 9.16 -33.70 -12.66
N PRO A 297 9.80 -33.80 -13.84
CA PRO A 297 10.55 -35.01 -14.23
C PRO A 297 11.74 -35.33 -13.31
N LYS A 298 12.31 -34.33 -12.64
CA LYS A 298 13.43 -34.51 -11.70
C LYS A 298 12.96 -34.83 -10.28
N LYS A 299 11.64 -34.91 -10.07
CA LYS A 299 10.99 -35.22 -8.80
C LYS A 299 11.34 -34.26 -7.65
N GLU A 300 11.68 -33.01 -7.98
CA GLU A 300 11.96 -31.99 -6.99
C GLU A 300 10.64 -31.46 -6.40
N SER A 301 10.64 -31.06 -5.12
CA SER A 301 9.45 -30.48 -4.52
C SER A 301 9.25 -29.00 -4.91
N ALA A 302 7.99 -28.63 -5.11
CA ALA A 302 7.57 -27.26 -5.35
C ALA A 302 7.13 -26.61 -4.03
N ILE A 303 7.80 -25.53 -3.63
CA ILE A 303 7.57 -24.84 -2.36
C ILE A 303 6.83 -23.52 -2.59
N PHE A 304 5.62 -23.40 -2.07
CA PHE A 304 4.78 -22.20 -2.15
C PHE A 304 4.81 -21.41 -0.84
N GLN A 305 5.72 -20.44 -0.70
CA GLN A 305 5.79 -19.61 0.50
C GLN A 305 4.44 -18.97 0.83
N ILE A 306 4.09 -18.88 2.11
CA ILE A 306 2.77 -18.35 2.50
C ILE A 306 2.65 -16.85 2.15
N ALA A 307 3.75 -16.10 2.17
CA ALA A 307 3.81 -14.70 1.74
C ALA A 307 3.59 -14.52 0.22
N ASP A 308 4.15 -15.43 -0.58
CA ASP A 308 4.15 -15.40 -2.05
C ASP A 308 3.18 -16.42 -2.67
N GLY A 309 2.27 -16.97 -1.86
CA GLY A 309 1.35 -18.03 -2.23
C GLY A 309 0.41 -17.64 -3.39
N PRO A 310 -0.34 -18.60 -3.95
CA PRO A 310 -1.24 -18.32 -5.05
C PRO A 310 -2.28 -17.26 -4.64
N THR A 311 -2.44 -16.25 -5.48
CA THR A 311 -3.37 -15.13 -5.29
C THR A 311 -4.29 -15.05 -6.48
N LEU A 312 -5.59 -14.97 -6.21
CA LEU A 312 -6.60 -14.88 -7.25
C LEU A 312 -6.96 -13.42 -7.48
N LEU A 313 -6.77 -12.91 -8.70
CA LEU A 313 -7.00 -11.53 -9.08
C LEU A 313 -8.27 -11.44 -9.93
N VAL A 314 -9.28 -10.74 -9.43
CA VAL A 314 -10.56 -10.57 -10.13
C VAL A 314 -10.76 -9.11 -10.50
N ARG A 315 -11.12 -8.85 -11.75
CA ARG A 315 -11.45 -7.52 -12.24
C ARG A 315 -12.71 -6.99 -11.54
N VAL A 316 -12.64 -5.78 -10.98
CA VAL A 316 -13.80 -5.13 -10.31
C VAL A 316 -14.11 -3.76 -10.90
N THR A 317 -13.11 -3.02 -11.37
CA THR A 317 -13.28 -1.65 -11.86
C THR A 317 -12.33 -1.34 -13.01
N GLY A 318 -12.66 -0.35 -13.84
CA GLY A 318 -11.74 0.18 -14.85
C GLY A 318 -10.58 0.99 -14.24
N PHE A 319 -9.52 1.18 -15.02
CA PHE A 319 -8.32 1.93 -14.63
C PHE A 319 -8.63 3.31 -14.04
N VAL A 320 -9.39 4.14 -14.77
CA VAL A 320 -9.65 5.54 -14.41
C VAL A 320 -10.35 5.65 -13.06
N ALA A 321 -11.34 4.78 -12.79
CA ALA A 321 -12.03 4.75 -11.51
C ALA A 321 -11.09 4.34 -10.37
N ASN A 322 -10.17 3.39 -10.59
CA ASN A 322 -9.16 3.02 -9.61
C ASN A 322 -8.12 4.14 -9.42
N TYR A 323 -7.74 4.83 -10.50
CA TYR A 323 -6.86 5.98 -10.49
C TYR A 323 -7.44 7.12 -9.63
N CYS A 324 -8.74 7.43 -9.78
CA CYS A 324 -9.42 8.40 -8.93
C CYS A 324 -9.41 8.00 -7.45
N ARG A 325 -9.57 6.72 -7.13
CA ARG A 325 -9.46 6.21 -5.74
C ARG A 325 -8.06 6.42 -5.16
N SER A 326 -7.01 6.23 -5.96
CA SER A 326 -5.63 6.56 -5.57
C SER A 326 -5.49 8.05 -5.27
N MET A 327 -6.07 8.91 -6.11
CA MET A 327 -5.99 10.37 -5.90
C MET A 327 -6.73 10.83 -4.65
N VAL A 328 -7.81 10.15 -4.24
CA VAL A 328 -8.45 10.44 -2.95
C VAL A 328 -7.49 10.22 -1.78
N LEU A 329 -6.71 9.13 -1.79
CA LEU A 329 -5.70 8.87 -0.76
C LEU A 329 -4.57 9.92 -0.78
N ALA A 330 -4.09 10.29 -1.97
CA ALA A 330 -3.09 11.35 -2.12
C ALA A 330 -3.61 12.73 -1.64
N VAL A 331 -4.90 13.03 -1.81
CA VAL A 331 -5.53 14.24 -1.24
C VAL A 331 -5.57 14.16 0.29
N PHE A 332 -5.85 13.00 0.88
CA PHE A 332 -5.78 12.83 2.35
C PHE A 332 -4.36 13.02 2.88
N GLN A 333 -3.35 12.55 2.16
CA GLN A 333 -1.95 12.80 2.48
C GLN A 333 -1.62 14.30 2.49
N ILE A 334 -2.06 15.05 1.46
CA ILE A 334 -1.86 16.52 1.42
C ILE A 334 -2.58 17.19 2.59
N ALA A 335 -3.80 16.77 2.93
CA ALA A 335 -4.52 17.30 4.08
C ALA A 335 -3.75 17.04 5.39
N PHE A 336 -3.24 15.82 5.59
CA PHE A 336 -2.42 15.49 6.75
C PHE A 336 -1.15 16.35 6.83
N LEU A 337 -0.39 16.47 5.73
CA LEU A 337 0.85 17.25 5.69
C LEU A 337 0.61 18.74 5.88
N ALA A 338 -0.49 19.29 5.34
CA ALA A 338 -0.89 20.67 5.56
C ALA A 338 -1.22 20.91 7.03
N ALA A 339 -1.95 19.97 7.68
CA ALA A 339 -2.28 20.05 9.09
C ALA A 339 -1.03 20.03 9.97
N LEU A 340 -0.12 19.07 9.72
CA LEU A 340 1.16 18.96 10.41
C LEU A 340 1.98 20.24 10.25
N GLY A 341 2.20 20.69 9.00
CA GLY A 341 2.98 21.88 8.71
C GLY A 341 2.40 23.14 9.37
N CYS A 342 1.09 23.37 9.27
CA CYS A 342 0.44 24.52 9.90
C CYS A 342 0.46 24.45 11.44
N THR A 343 0.42 23.25 12.02
CA THR A 343 0.50 23.06 13.49
C THR A 343 1.90 23.41 13.99
N VAL A 344 2.92 22.86 13.36
CA VAL A 344 4.31 23.10 13.75
C VAL A 344 4.73 24.54 13.43
N GLY A 345 4.27 25.11 12.31
CA GLY A 345 4.46 26.52 11.96
C GLY A 345 3.72 27.50 12.89
N ALA A 346 2.69 27.03 13.62
CA ALA A 346 2.05 27.83 14.68
C ALA A 346 2.88 27.87 15.95
N ALA A 347 3.67 26.83 16.21
CA ALA A 347 4.46 26.65 17.42
C ALA A 347 5.87 27.27 17.31
N PHE A 348 6.52 27.11 16.17
CA PHE A 348 7.96 27.38 16.02
C PHE A 348 8.27 28.40 14.91
N SER A 349 9.54 28.84 14.84
CA SER A 349 10.06 29.64 13.73
C SER A 349 10.18 28.80 12.45
N THR A 350 10.32 29.44 11.28
CA THR A 350 10.29 28.73 10.00
C THR A 350 11.33 27.59 9.91
N PRO A 351 12.62 27.80 10.28
CA PRO A 351 13.63 26.73 10.22
C PRO A 351 13.35 25.59 11.20
N VAL A 352 12.95 25.92 12.43
CA VAL A 352 12.64 24.91 13.47
C VAL A 352 11.38 24.12 13.10
N ALA A 353 10.38 24.79 12.53
CA ALA A 353 9.17 24.13 12.09
C ALA A 353 9.41 23.17 10.92
N ALA A 354 10.26 23.56 9.97
CA ALA A 354 10.68 22.66 8.90
C ALA A 354 11.43 21.43 9.46
N PHE A 355 12.36 21.64 10.41
CA PHE A 355 13.10 20.54 11.04
C PHE A 355 12.18 19.56 11.77
N VAL A 356 11.27 20.07 12.63
CA VAL A 356 10.31 19.23 13.37
C VAL A 356 9.38 18.48 12.42
N GLY A 357 8.89 19.14 11.36
CA GLY A 357 8.06 18.50 10.34
C GLY A 357 8.79 17.36 9.62
N VAL A 358 10.03 17.58 9.21
CA VAL A 358 10.85 16.54 8.55
C VAL A 358 11.20 15.40 9.51
N MET A 359 11.54 15.69 10.77
CA MET A 359 11.79 14.67 11.78
C MET A 359 10.56 13.81 12.08
N TYR A 360 9.37 14.41 12.11
CA TYR A 360 8.14 13.65 12.23
C TYR A 360 7.98 12.64 11.06
N LEU A 361 8.25 13.05 9.82
CA LEU A 361 8.19 12.16 8.65
C LEU A 361 9.25 11.06 8.72
N ALA A 362 10.48 11.39 9.13
CA ALA A 362 11.55 10.41 9.30
C ALA A 362 11.20 9.35 10.36
N ILE A 363 10.59 9.77 11.48
CA ILE A 363 10.08 8.85 12.50
C ILE A 363 9.01 7.94 11.91
N GLY A 364 8.07 8.47 11.11
CA GLY A 364 7.05 7.67 10.43
C GLY A 364 7.63 6.54 9.57
N LEU A 365 8.65 6.86 8.76
CA LEU A 365 9.35 5.88 7.92
C LEU A 365 10.10 4.82 8.74
N ILE A 366 10.82 5.25 9.80
CA ILE A 366 11.57 4.34 10.67
C ILE A 366 10.64 3.42 11.44
N VAL A 367 9.51 3.94 11.94
CA VAL A 367 8.53 3.17 12.71
C VAL A 367 7.90 2.08 11.85
N GLN A 368 7.53 2.37 10.60
CA GLN A 368 7.00 1.35 9.68
C GLN A 368 8.04 0.23 9.45
N SER A 369 9.29 0.61 9.16
CA SER A 369 10.39 -0.35 9.02
C SER A 369 10.60 -1.18 10.30
N ALA A 370 10.50 -0.56 11.49
CA ALA A 370 10.63 -1.26 12.78
C ALA A 370 9.43 -2.16 13.12
N ILE A 371 8.23 -1.85 12.64
CA ILE A 371 7.05 -2.72 12.74
C ILE A 371 7.22 -3.94 11.82
N ASP A 372 7.80 -3.77 10.64
CA ASP A 372 8.03 -4.88 9.71
C ASP A 372 9.37 -5.61 9.93
N ALA A 373 10.23 -5.10 10.82
CA ALA A 373 11.58 -5.63 11.06
C ALA A 373 11.65 -7.05 11.66
N PRO A 374 10.80 -7.46 12.63
CA PRO A 374 10.88 -8.81 13.13
C PRO A 374 10.55 -9.80 12.02
N LEU A 375 11.26 -10.93 12.02
CA LEU A 375 10.92 -12.01 11.10
C LEU A 375 9.48 -12.41 11.39
N ARG A 376 8.62 -12.24 10.38
CA ARG A 376 7.31 -12.85 10.43
C ARG A 376 7.54 -14.34 10.19
N ASP A 377 7.04 -15.16 11.10
CA ASP A 377 6.78 -16.54 10.74
C ASP A 377 5.82 -16.51 9.52
N ASP A 378 5.81 -17.57 8.72
CA ASP A 378 4.99 -17.64 7.50
C ASP A 378 3.48 -17.52 7.81
N PHE A 379 3.07 -17.55 9.09
CA PHE A 379 1.70 -17.29 9.55
C PHE A 379 1.38 -15.81 9.83
N GLY A 380 2.36 -14.92 9.71
CA GLY A 380 2.22 -13.50 10.04
C GLY A 380 2.37 -13.18 11.53
N ASP A 381 2.64 -14.18 12.37
CA ASP A 381 3.02 -13.99 13.78
C ASP A 381 4.50 -13.56 13.86
N PHE A 382 4.81 -12.60 14.73
CA PHE A 382 6.17 -12.10 14.89
C PHE A 382 7.06 -13.08 15.66
N GLU A 383 8.16 -13.53 15.04
CA GLU A 383 9.20 -14.34 15.65
C GLU A 383 10.31 -13.43 16.18
N TYR A 384 10.44 -13.37 17.51
CA TYR A 384 11.43 -12.52 18.17
C TYR A 384 12.71 -13.31 18.47
N LYS A 385 13.87 -12.77 18.05
CA LYS A 385 15.17 -13.38 18.38
C LYS A 385 15.49 -13.31 19.88
N GLY A 386 14.84 -12.40 20.61
CA GLY A 386 15.03 -12.24 22.05
C GLY A 386 14.02 -11.30 22.70
N LYS A 387 14.11 -11.14 24.03
CA LYS A 387 13.19 -10.28 24.80
C LYS A 387 13.32 -8.79 24.44
N THR A 388 14.52 -8.33 24.07
CA THR A 388 14.79 -6.95 23.66
C THR A 388 14.10 -6.58 22.34
N ASP A 389 14.18 -7.48 21.37
CA ASP A 389 13.51 -7.37 20.07
C ASP A 389 11.98 -7.29 20.24
N ARG A 390 11.43 -8.12 21.12
CA ARG A 390 10.01 -8.05 21.51
C ARG A 390 9.64 -6.68 22.08
N VAL A 391 10.39 -6.16 23.05
CA VAL A 391 10.11 -4.84 23.65
C VAL A 391 10.19 -3.73 22.61
N LEU A 392 11.23 -3.71 21.77
CA LEU A 392 11.40 -2.70 20.74
C LEU A 392 10.24 -2.72 19.73
N HIS A 393 9.80 -3.91 19.34
CA HIS A 393 8.69 -4.06 18.42
C HIS A 393 7.34 -3.64 19.05
N TYR A 394 7.09 -3.93 20.33
CA TYR A 394 5.92 -3.39 21.04
C TYR A 394 5.94 -1.86 21.12
N ILE A 395 7.10 -1.25 21.34
CA ILE A 395 7.26 0.21 21.29
C ILE A 395 6.93 0.71 19.88
N ALA A 396 7.48 0.09 18.83
CA ALA A 396 7.21 0.46 17.45
C ALA A 396 5.71 0.36 17.10
N MET A 397 5.03 -0.71 17.51
CA MET A 397 3.57 -0.85 17.35
C MET A 397 2.81 0.27 18.07
N THR A 398 3.20 0.59 19.30
CA THR A 398 2.53 1.63 20.10
C THR A 398 2.74 3.01 19.49
N VAL A 399 3.97 3.30 19.03
CA VAL A 399 4.29 4.56 18.35
C VAL A 399 3.56 4.64 17.00
N GLY A 400 3.45 3.55 16.24
CA GLY A 400 2.72 3.50 14.96
C GLY A 400 1.19 3.69 15.08
N GLN A 401 0.63 3.50 16.28
CA GLN A 401 -0.76 3.86 16.56
C GLN A 401 -0.96 5.39 16.65
N VAL A 402 0.09 6.13 16.99
CA VAL A 402 0.04 7.60 17.16
C VAL A 402 0.58 8.30 15.91
N VAL A 403 1.75 7.85 15.43
CA VAL A 403 2.43 8.42 14.27
C VAL A 403 1.74 7.95 13.00
N VAL A 404 1.34 8.92 12.18
CA VAL A 404 0.87 8.71 10.80
C VAL A 404 2.07 8.69 9.87
N SER A 405 2.25 7.62 9.11
CA SER A 405 3.24 7.58 8.03
C SER A 405 2.63 8.09 6.73
N VAL A 406 3.47 8.65 5.86
CA VAL A 406 3.07 9.03 4.51
C VAL A 406 2.76 7.78 3.66
N ASP A 407 3.46 6.68 3.91
CA ASP A 407 3.28 5.40 3.22
C ASP A 407 1.88 4.80 3.42
N ASP A 408 1.20 5.14 4.53
CA ASP A 408 -0.16 4.67 4.81
C ASP A 408 -1.16 5.15 3.72
N PHE A 409 -0.87 6.31 3.11
CA PHE A 409 -1.65 6.91 2.04
C PHE A 409 -1.12 6.58 0.64
N ASP A 410 0.07 5.99 0.50
CA ASP A 410 0.60 5.67 -0.83
C ASP A 410 -0.15 4.48 -1.45
N ALA A 411 -0.72 4.71 -2.62
CA ALA A 411 -1.38 3.69 -3.44
C ALA A 411 -0.80 3.62 -4.85
N THR A 412 0.35 4.26 -5.09
CA THR A 412 1.01 4.33 -6.39
C THR A 412 1.43 2.95 -6.88
N SER A 413 2.05 2.15 -6.01
CA SER A 413 2.51 0.80 -6.34
C SER A 413 1.35 -0.19 -6.58
N ASP A 414 0.24 -0.03 -5.86
CA ASP A 414 -0.96 -0.84 -6.06
C ASP A 414 -1.64 -0.50 -7.38
N LEU A 415 -1.75 0.78 -7.69
CA LEU A 415 -2.30 1.26 -8.95
C LEU A 415 -1.46 0.79 -10.15
N ALA A 416 -0.12 0.89 -10.07
CA ALA A 416 0.79 0.45 -11.13
C ALA A 416 0.66 -1.07 -11.41
N ARG A 417 0.39 -1.88 -10.38
CA ARG A 417 0.19 -3.33 -10.50
C ARG A 417 -1.24 -3.72 -10.92
N GLY A 418 -2.11 -2.75 -11.15
CA GLY A 418 -3.53 -2.99 -11.43
C GLY A 418 -4.29 -3.59 -10.24
N ARG A 419 -3.84 -3.35 -9.01
CA ARG A 419 -4.54 -3.78 -7.80
C ARG A 419 -5.64 -2.80 -7.42
N LEU A 420 -6.77 -3.33 -6.98
CA LEU A 420 -7.91 -2.54 -6.56
C LEU A 420 -7.58 -1.78 -5.27
N ILE A 421 -7.78 -0.47 -5.30
CA ILE A 421 -7.82 0.34 -4.10
C ILE A 421 -9.21 0.18 -3.49
N GLU A 422 -9.26 -0.54 -2.38
CA GLU A 422 -10.51 -0.85 -1.71
C GLU A 422 -11.14 0.40 -1.09
N THR A 423 -12.45 0.52 -1.23
CA THR A 423 -13.21 1.59 -0.54
C THR A 423 -13.08 1.49 0.98
N GLY A 424 -12.92 0.27 1.51
CA GLY A 424 -12.59 0.04 2.91
C GLY A 424 -11.28 0.71 3.32
N ARG A 425 -10.20 0.59 2.52
CA ARG A 425 -8.92 1.28 2.78
C ARG A 425 -9.10 2.80 2.79
N ILE A 426 -9.89 3.34 1.85
CA ILE A 426 -10.21 4.78 1.81
C ILE A 426 -10.97 5.21 3.07
N ALA A 427 -11.95 4.42 3.51
CA ALA A 427 -12.71 4.71 4.72
C ALA A 427 -11.83 4.66 5.99
N VAL A 428 -10.97 3.64 6.12
CA VAL A 428 -10.00 3.57 7.22
C VAL A 428 -9.04 4.75 7.20
N ALA A 429 -8.53 5.14 6.03
CA ALA A 429 -7.69 6.32 5.90
C ALA A 429 -8.43 7.62 6.26
N LEU A 430 -9.70 7.76 5.86
CA LEU A 430 -10.52 8.92 6.18
C LEU A 430 -10.83 9.01 7.68
N PHE A 431 -11.39 7.97 8.28
CA PHE A 431 -11.85 8.02 9.67
C PHE A 431 -10.70 7.84 10.67
N GLY A 432 -9.79 6.90 10.41
CA GLY A 432 -8.69 6.56 11.31
C GLY A 432 -7.52 7.54 11.20
N LEU A 433 -7.00 7.77 9.98
CA LEU A 433 -5.79 8.57 9.80
C LEU A 433 -6.11 10.08 9.70
N LEU A 434 -7.08 10.44 8.86
CA LEU A 434 -7.40 11.85 8.64
C LEU A 434 -8.20 12.44 9.80
N LEU A 435 -9.39 11.94 10.09
CA LEU A 435 -10.28 12.56 11.08
C LEU A 435 -9.76 12.42 12.51
N PHE A 436 -9.36 11.21 12.92
CA PHE A 436 -8.92 10.99 14.30
C PHE A 436 -7.52 11.57 14.53
N ARG A 437 -6.49 11.05 13.85
CA ARG A 437 -5.10 11.47 14.10
C ARG A 437 -4.78 12.89 13.61
N SER A 438 -5.23 13.27 12.42
CA SER A 438 -5.02 14.66 11.96
C SER A 438 -5.90 15.64 12.74
N GLY A 439 -7.13 15.25 13.12
CA GLY A 439 -8.00 16.07 13.97
C GLY A 439 -7.35 16.45 15.30
N LEU A 440 -6.61 15.53 15.92
CA LEU A 440 -5.79 15.84 17.10
C LEU A 440 -4.71 16.88 16.81
N LEU A 441 -4.02 16.79 15.66
CA LEU A 441 -3.06 17.81 15.23
C LEU A 441 -3.75 19.16 15.00
N LEU A 442 -4.91 19.19 14.34
CA LEU A 442 -5.70 20.42 14.14
C LEU A 442 -6.06 21.06 15.49
N ALA A 443 -6.56 20.27 16.44
CA ALA A 443 -6.91 20.74 17.77
C ALA A 443 -5.70 21.29 18.52
N CYS A 444 -4.57 20.57 18.48
CA CYS A 444 -3.29 21.05 19.04
C CYS A 444 -2.84 22.37 18.40
N GLY A 445 -2.88 22.49 17.07
CA GLY A 445 -2.52 23.71 16.36
C GLY A 445 -3.39 24.90 16.74
N MET A 446 -4.71 24.69 16.87
CA MET A 446 -5.65 25.71 17.34
C MET A 446 -5.35 26.11 18.80
N LEU A 447 -5.12 25.14 19.69
CA LEU A 447 -4.82 25.40 21.10
C LEU A 447 -3.52 26.18 21.28
N ILE A 448 -2.46 25.78 20.56
CA ILE A 448 -1.16 26.47 20.58
C ILE A 448 -1.34 27.92 20.16
N LEU A 449 -2.04 28.18 19.05
CA LEU A 449 -2.24 29.55 18.59
C LEU A 449 -3.10 30.39 19.54
N THR A 450 -4.07 29.78 20.23
CA THR A 450 -4.89 30.50 21.23
C THR A 450 -4.15 30.83 22.51
N ARG A 451 -3.19 30.00 22.93
CA ARG A 451 -2.41 30.20 24.17
C ARG A 451 -1.10 30.95 23.94
N ARG A 452 -0.63 31.04 22.71
CA ARG A 452 0.62 31.72 22.38
C ARG A 452 0.44 33.23 22.53
N GLU A 453 1.18 33.81 23.46
CA GLU A 453 1.25 35.26 23.64
C GLU A 453 2.04 35.89 22.49
N LEU A 454 1.34 36.28 21.42
CA LEU A 454 1.98 36.83 20.23
C LEU A 454 2.63 38.21 20.48
N GLY A 455 2.29 38.88 21.59
CA GLY A 455 2.84 40.18 21.99
C GLY A 455 4.24 40.13 22.63
N THR A 456 4.73 38.97 23.07
CA THR A 456 6.05 38.82 23.71
C THR A 456 7.18 38.53 22.71
N VAL A 457 6.85 38.25 21.45
CA VAL A 457 7.83 38.15 20.37
C VAL A 457 8.30 39.58 20.08
N ILE A 458 9.35 40.03 20.77
CA ILE A 458 10.02 41.32 20.56
C ILE A 458 11.25 41.05 19.67
N ARG A 459 11.43 41.86 18.62
CA ARG A 459 12.58 41.79 17.72
C ARG A 459 13.85 42.03 18.54
N ARG A 460 14.80 41.09 18.52
CA ARG A 460 16.21 41.43 18.71
C ARG A 460 16.76 42.00 17.42
#